data_AF-A0A2E3WTV1-F1
#
_entry.id   AF-A0A2E3WTV1-F1
#
_cell.length_a   1.000
_cell.length_b   1.000
_cell.length_c   1.000
_cell.angle_alpha   90.00
_cell.angle_beta   90.00
_cell.angle_gamma   90.00
#
_symmetry.space_group_name_H-M   'P 1'
#
loop_
_entity.id
_entity.type
_entity.pdbx_description
1 polymer ?
#
loop_
_entity_poly.entity_id
_entity_poly.type
_entity_poly.pdbx_seq_one_letter_code
_entity_poly.pdbx_strand_id
1 'polypeptide(L)'
;MQKCAIILIASLFSLGAQARVLSVDLVNTSSIISSSDLIVNQEAGVLHPPLLITGYDDGDAGDSDDDLELDIGDGSDGAFDSSTYANFASEIIAGSPTIIVLDLDTKNEFNFTSFTLDSGYTILPEGDQPLIIRSQGDVVVNGTIDCSGEDGENSVSGSSLQAGGEGRCMGRDGGRGASITENAEAGVDNNIGGSGGGQATNTDSGGGGGGAYNGVGNLADPGLGGNPGGAGTSSEDPEFSDVDGGAGGGGGEDGSDSSSGGGGGAGGGVVLIYAYGDISIGSSGKIHANGGAGGGNSALNAGGGGGGGGGSIAMFSAGQIDNAGEIFVERGAIGDSNSAGTGGLGAVGRLWFTDIDGSITGTGTETFAGYTMAGDGSVVFDTGSFNVEVAEVDLLNTGPTLNGVTATTSLQSGDSLDGDWASYETSGESSLTYNTFSSVVGSSVERFARVRLTLNTTSGSNPSTLTGFDINLTDLETEEFDFVAACGSMGKSSVPPGSGWLIAMPIMLAFIFRWKDRKAVSINTL
;
A
#
# COMPACT_ATOMS: atom_id res chain seq x y z
N MET A 1 -52.61 -62.69 -21.48
CA MET A 1 -52.91 -61.63 -22.48
C MET A 1 -53.29 -60.37 -21.73
N GLN A 2 -52.31 -59.50 -21.44
CA GLN A 2 -52.54 -58.17 -20.89
C GLN A 2 -51.70 -57.22 -21.76
N LYS A 3 -52.39 -56.42 -22.56
CA LYS A 3 -51.79 -55.49 -23.51
C LYS A 3 -51.23 -54.30 -22.72
N CYS A 4 -49.93 -54.25 -22.49
CA CYS A 4 -49.24 -53.00 -22.15
C CYS A 4 -49.12 -52.17 -23.42
N ALA A 5 -50.10 -51.30 -23.66
CA ALA A 5 -49.95 -50.18 -24.59
C ALA A 5 -49.14 -49.10 -23.85
N ILE A 6 -47.81 -49.17 -23.97
CA ILE A 6 -46.94 -48.05 -23.63
C ILE A 6 -46.93 -47.14 -24.85
N ILE A 7 -47.62 -46.02 -24.74
CA ILE A 7 -47.51 -44.92 -25.69
C ILE A 7 -46.15 -44.28 -25.41
N LEU A 8 -45.14 -44.68 -26.18
CA LEU A 8 -43.86 -44.02 -26.23
C LEU A 8 -44.07 -42.71 -27.01
N ILE A 9 -44.31 -41.61 -26.29
CA ILE A 9 -44.22 -40.27 -26.89
C ILE A 9 -42.73 -40.00 -27.04
N ALA A 10 -42.14 -40.46 -28.14
CA ALA A 10 -40.83 -40.01 -28.61
C ALA A 10 -41.00 -38.57 -29.11
N SER A 11 -41.09 -37.63 -28.17
CA SER A 11 -40.89 -36.22 -28.47
C SER A 11 -39.40 -36.04 -28.75
N LEU A 12 -39.03 -36.21 -30.03
CA LEU A 12 -37.75 -35.75 -30.57
C LEU A 12 -37.70 -34.24 -30.40
N PHE A 13 -37.25 -33.77 -29.23
CA PHE A 13 -36.78 -32.41 -29.08
C PHE A 13 -35.39 -32.39 -29.68
N SER A 14 -35.26 -31.93 -30.92
CA SER A 14 -33.96 -31.54 -31.46
C SER A 14 -33.47 -30.35 -30.62
N LEU A 15 -32.67 -30.61 -29.60
CA LEU A 15 -31.95 -29.57 -28.88
C LEU A 15 -30.89 -29.07 -29.86
N GLY A 16 -31.18 -27.96 -30.54
CA GLY A 16 -30.19 -27.31 -31.37
C GLY A 16 -29.00 -26.92 -30.50
N ALA A 17 -27.78 -27.17 -30.99
CA ALA A 17 -26.56 -26.72 -30.34
C ALA A 17 -26.69 -25.24 -29.96
N GLN A 18 -26.64 -24.95 -28.66
CA GLN A 18 -26.70 -23.58 -28.17
C GLN A 18 -25.26 -23.09 -28.03
N ALA A 19 -24.97 -21.95 -28.67
CA ALA A 19 -23.73 -21.23 -28.40
C ALA A 19 -23.79 -20.72 -26.96
N ARG A 20 -22.74 -20.98 -26.20
CA ARG A 20 -22.58 -20.53 -24.82
C ARG A 20 -21.35 -19.63 -24.73
N VAL A 21 -21.50 -18.52 -24.02
CA VAL A 21 -20.40 -17.61 -23.70
C VAL A 21 -20.14 -17.70 -22.21
N LEU A 22 -18.88 -17.93 -21.83
CA LEU A 22 -18.43 -17.87 -20.46
C LEU A 22 -17.48 -16.68 -20.31
N SER A 23 -17.92 -15.68 -19.57
CA SER A 23 -17.14 -14.47 -19.31
C SER A 23 -16.30 -14.65 -18.05
N VAL A 24 -15.02 -14.32 -18.13
CA VAL A 24 -14.11 -14.28 -17.00
C VAL A 24 -13.71 -12.82 -16.77
N ASP A 25 -13.97 -12.34 -15.57
CA ASP A 25 -13.57 -11.01 -15.10
C ASP A 25 -12.22 -11.12 -14.40
N LEU A 26 -11.17 -10.56 -15.01
CA LEU A 26 -9.81 -10.64 -14.50
C LEU A 26 -9.58 -9.68 -13.33
N VAL A 27 -10.44 -8.69 -13.12
CA VAL A 27 -10.30 -7.74 -12.00
C VAL A 27 -10.60 -8.42 -10.67
N ASN A 28 -11.43 -9.47 -10.69
CA ASN A 28 -11.69 -10.28 -9.52
C ASN A 28 -10.50 -11.19 -9.22
N THR A 29 -9.74 -10.90 -8.16
CA THR A 29 -8.51 -11.62 -7.77
C THR A 29 -8.71 -13.12 -7.56
N SER A 30 -9.93 -13.58 -7.24
CA SER A 30 -10.26 -15.03 -7.16
C SER A 30 -10.11 -15.76 -8.50
N SER A 31 -10.12 -15.02 -9.61
CA SER A 31 -9.99 -15.55 -10.97
C SER A 31 -8.53 -15.65 -11.45
N ILE A 32 -7.55 -15.12 -10.70
CA ILE A 32 -6.14 -15.10 -11.10
C ILE A 32 -5.33 -16.00 -10.18
N ILE A 33 -4.36 -16.72 -10.73
CA ILE A 33 -3.38 -17.48 -9.94
C ILE A 33 -2.31 -16.50 -9.45
N SER A 34 -1.84 -16.67 -8.20
CA SER A 34 -0.93 -15.76 -7.49
C SER A 34 0.45 -15.51 -8.15
N SER A 35 0.72 -16.01 -9.36
CA SER A 35 2.00 -15.90 -10.06
C SER A 35 1.86 -15.14 -11.39
N SER A 36 1.06 -14.07 -11.44
CA SER A 36 0.96 -13.21 -12.63
C SER A 36 2.07 -12.16 -12.61
N ASP A 37 2.61 -11.84 -13.79
CA ASP A 37 3.54 -10.72 -14.00
C ASP A 37 2.77 -9.38 -14.13
N LEU A 38 1.45 -9.42 -14.30
CA LEU A 38 0.60 -8.23 -14.41
C LEU A 38 0.06 -7.84 -13.03
N ILE A 39 -0.08 -6.54 -12.82
CA ILE A 39 -0.66 -5.96 -11.60
C ILE A 39 -2.17 -5.81 -11.79
N VAL A 40 -2.93 -6.27 -10.80
CA VAL A 40 -4.39 -6.11 -10.75
C VAL A 40 -4.71 -4.77 -10.10
N ASN A 41 -5.32 -3.87 -10.87
CA ASN A 41 -5.83 -2.60 -10.36
C ASN A 41 -7.35 -2.66 -10.24
N GLN A 42 -7.82 -2.80 -9.01
CA GLN A 42 -9.25 -2.96 -8.69
C GLN A 42 -10.03 -1.66 -8.90
N GLU A 43 -9.40 -0.51 -8.64
CA GLU A 43 -10.04 0.81 -8.80
C GLU A 43 -10.27 1.14 -10.27
N ALA A 44 -9.25 0.96 -11.11
CA ALA A 44 -9.35 1.17 -12.56
C ALA A 44 -10.07 0.02 -13.28
N GLY A 45 -10.26 -1.13 -12.63
CA GLY A 45 -10.92 -2.29 -13.20
C GLY A 45 -10.12 -2.92 -14.34
N VAL A 46 -8.80 -2.96 -14.22
CA VAL A 46 -7.88 -3.43 -15.26
C VAL A 46 -6.69 -4.21 -14.68
N LEU A 47 -6.05 -5.02 -15.52
CA LEU A 47 -4.68 -5.48 -15.34
C LEU A 47 -3.76 -4.64 -16.22
N HIS A 48 -2.59 -4.29 -15.70
CA HIS A 48 -1.55 -3.53 -16.40
C HIS A 48 -0.15 -4.09 -16.09
N PRO A 49 0.87 -3.79 -16.92
CA PRO A 49 2.26 -4.07 -16.59
C PRO A 49 2.70 -3.43 -15.26
N PRO A 50 3.74 -3.94 -14.59
CA PRO A 50 4.34 -3.27 -13.43
C PRO A 50 4.72 -1.81 -13.76
N LEU A 51 4.75 -0.99 -12.72
CA LEU A 51 5.26 0.38 -12.82
C LEU A 51 6.73 0.38 -12.43
N LEU A 52 7.52 1.22 -13.07
CA LEU A 52 8.95 1.40 -12.83
C LEU A 52 9.25 2.89 -12.63
N ILE A 53 10.17 3.21 -11.74
CA ILE A 53 10.85 4.51 -11.71
C ILE A 53 12.12 4.35 -12.55
N THR A 54 12.08 4.90 -13.77
CA THR A 54 13.25 4.92 -14.67
C THR A 54 14.17 6.07 -14.34
N GLY A 55 15.47 5.91 -14.57
CA GLY A 55 16.47 6.95 -14.28
C GLY A 55 16.63 7.22 -12.78
N TYR A 56 16.26 6.23 -11.96
CA TYR A 56 16.59 6.17 -10.55
C TYR A 56 18.12 6.02 -10.45
N ASP A 57 18.78 6.97 -9.79
CA ASP A 57 20.20 6.89 -9.45
C ASP A 57 20.24 6.41 -8.00
N ASP A 58 20.73 5.18 -7.80
CA ASP A 58 20.98 4.61 -6.48
C ASP A 58 22.38 4.99 -5.95
N GLY A 59 23.04 5.94 -6.63
CA GLY A 59 24.34 6.54 -6.32
C GLY A 59 25.51 5.56 -6.28
N ASP A 60 25.28 4.30 -6.64
CA ASP A 60 26.34 3.38 -6.98
C ASP A 60 26.90 3.81 -8.34
N ALA A 61 27.97 4.61 -8.26
CA ALA A 61 28.67 5.21 -9.39
C ALA A 61 29.16 4.16 -10.39
N GLY A 62 28.27 3.71 -11.28
CA GLY A 62 28.52 2.60 -12.19
C GLY A 62 27.28 1.92 -12.77
N ASP A 63 26.12 2.00 -12.13
CA ASP A 63 24.87 1.37 -12.61
C ASP A 63 23.83 2.43 -12.95
N SER A 64 23.80 2.89 -14.20
CA SER A 64 22.88 3.96 -14.64
C SER A 64 21.50 3.45 -15.06
N ASP A 65 21.25 2.14 -14.93
CA ASP A 65 20.12 1.46 -15.56
C ASP A 65 19.27 0.66 -14.56
N ASP A 66 19.37 0.97 -13.26
CA ASP A 66 18.56 0.30 -12.24
C ASP A 66 17.16 0.92 -12.17
N ASP A 67 16.24 0.33 -12.94
CA ASP A 67 14.82 0.63 -12.84
C ASP A 67 14.27 0.09 -11.50
N LEU A 68 13.67 0.96 -10.68
CA LEU A 68 13.05 0.58 -9.42
C LEU A 68 11.58 0.21 -9.64
N GLU A 69 11.18 -1.02 -9.33
CA GLU A 69 9.78 -1.42 -9.39
C GLU A 69 8.92 -0.65 -8.38
N LEU A 70 7.86 -0.03 -8.89
CA LEU A 70 6.93 0.78 -8.12
C LEU A 70 5.70 -0.04 -7.73
N ASP A 71 5.64 -0.42 -6.46
CA ASP A 71 4.49 -1.11 -5.90
C ASP A 71 3.37 -0.11 -5.49
N ILE A 72 2.22 -0.23 -6.15
CA ILE A 72 1.00 0.58 -5.89
C ILE A 72 0.01 -0.13 -4.94
N GLY A 73 0.39 -1.28 -4.39
CA GLY A 73 -0.41 -2.07 -3.48
C GLY A 73 -1.46 -2.92 -4.17
N ASP A 74 -2.12 -3.77 -3.37
CA ASP A 74 -3.10 -4.76 -3.85
C ASP A 74 -4.57 -4.33 -3.67
N GLY A 75 -4.83 -3.16 -3.08
CA GLY A 75 -6.17 -2.67 -2.80
C GLY A 75 -6.92 -3.41 -1.68
N SER A 76 -6.24 -4.25 -0.89
CA SER A 76 -6.85 -5.08 0.17
C SER A 76 -7.53 -4.28 1.29
N ASP A 77 -7.17 -3.01 1.46
CA ASP A 77 -7.81 -2.10 2.42
C ASP A 77 -9.06 -1.41 1.87
N GLY A 78 -9.36 -1.53 0.57
CA GLY A 78 -10.48 -0.82 -0.05
C GLY A 78 -10.25 0.70 -0.09
N ALA A 79 -11.32 1.50 -0.14
CA ALA A 79 -11.20 2.96 -0.17
C ALA A 79 -10.96 3.55 1.22
N PHE A 80 -10.11 4.57 1.31
CA PHE A 80 -9.92 5.41 2.49
C PHE A 80 -10.65 6.75 2.30
N ASP A 81 -11.84 6.90 2.89
CA ASP A 81 -12.67 8.11 2.81
C ASP A 81 -13.47 8.34 4.10
N SER A 82 -14.26 9.42 4.17
CA SER A 82 -15.04 9.75 5.37
C SER A 82 -16.07 8.70 5.80
N SER A 83 -16.39 7.72 4.94
CA SER A 83 -17.21 6.57 5.30
C SER A 83 -16.41 5.39 5.88
N THR A 84 -15.09 5.34 5.66
CA THR A 84 -14.23 4.22 6.06
C THR A 84 -13.10 4.57 7.04
N TYR A 85 -12.86 5.84 7.39
CA TYR A 85 -11.81 6.24 8.35
C TYR A 85 -11.79 5.40 9.65
N ALA A 86 -12.96 5.08 10.19
CA ALA A 86 -13.09 4.31 11.43
C ALA A 86 -12.60 2.84 11.32
N ASN A 87 -12.39 2.32 10.11
CA ASN A 87 -11.85 0.97 9.91
C ASN A 87 -10.34 0.90 10.16
N PHE A 88 -9.64 2.02 10.04
CA PHE A 88 -8.18 2.11 10.12
C PHE A 88 -7.69 2.79 11.40
N ALA A 89 -8.54 3.64 11.98
CA ALA A 89 -8.20 4.38 13.19
C ALA A 89 -8.07 3.44 14.40
N SER A 90 -6.98 3.57 15.16
CA SER A 90 -6.91 3.05 16.53
C SER A 90 -7.82 3.87 17.45
N GLU A 91 -7.92 5.18 17.19
CA GLU A 91 -8.81 6.12 17.87
C GLU A 91 -9.29 7.23 16.91
N ILE A 92 -10.57 7.63 17.05
CA ILE A 92 -11.09 8.86 16.43
C ILE A 92 -11.41 9.87 17.52
N ILE A 93 -10.69 11.00 17.52
CA ILE A 93 -10.90 12.10 18.45
C ILE A 93 -11.73 13.17 17.74
N ALA A 94 -13.02 13.25 18.10
CA ALA A 94 -13.92 14.23 17.52
C ALA A 94 -13.51 15.66 17.91
N GLY A 95 -13.39 16.54 16.92
CA GLY A 95 -12.91 17.91 17.12
C GLY A 95 -13.00 18.76 15.85
N SER A 96 -12.33 19.92 15.89
CA SER A 96 -12.08 20.75 14.70
C SER A 96 -10.60 21.15 14.70
N PRO A 97 -9.72 20.37 14.03
CA PRO A 97 -10.02 19.22 13.16
C PRO A 97 -10.42 17.94 13.93
N THR A 98 -11.01 16.98 13.23
CA THR A 98 -11.19 15.59 13.72
C THR A 98 -9.90 14.83 13.52
N ILE A 99 -9.41 14.16 14.57
CA ILE A 99 -8.14 13.41 14.52
C ILE A 99 -8.42 11.92 14.30
N ILE A 100 -7.72 11.35 13.33
CA ILE A 100 -7.67 9.93 13.00
C ILE A 100 -6.30 9.44 13.48
N VAL A 101 -6.27 8.71 14.59
CA VAL A 101 -5.02 8.14 15.12
C VAL A 101 -4.77 6.81 14.42
N LEU A 102 -3.57 6.63 13.86
CA LEU A 102 -3.13 5.38 13.24
C LEU A 102 -2.02 4.77 14.11
N ASP A 103 -2.16 3.50 14.49
CA ASP A 103 -1.11 2.75 15.18
C ASP A 103 -0.21 2.05 14.14
N LEU A 104 0.95 2.65 13.87
CA LEU A 104 1.88 2.17 12.86
C LEU A 104 2.70 0.95 13.32
N ASP A 105 2.78 0.69 14.62
CA ASP A 105 3.40 -0.55 15.11
C ASP A 105 2.51 -1.77 14.83
N THR A 106 1.18 -1.55 14.75
CA THR A 106 0.23 -2.57 14.31
C THR A 106 0.18 -2.70 12.78
N LYS A 107 0.11 -1.56 12.07
CA LYS A 107 0.07 -1.52 10.60
C LYS A 107 0.62 -0.20 10.07
N ASN A 108 1.75 -0.28 9.37
CA ASN A 108 2.45 0.87 8.81
C ASN A 108 2.26 1.03 7.29
N GLU A 109 1.82 -0.04 6.62
CA GLU A 109 1.61 -0.08 5.18
C GLU A 109 0.13 -0.32 4.85
N PHE A 110 -0.46 0.60 4.10
CA PHE A 110 -1.87 0.59 3.73
C PHE A 110 -2.04 0.48 2.22
N ASN A 111 -2.85 -0.47 1.77
CA ASN A 111 -3.05 -0.83 0.36
C ASN A 111 -4.47 -0.50 -0.07
N PHE A 112 -4.71 0.76 -0.46
CA PHE A 112 -6.04 1.26 -0.79
C PHE A 112 -6.39 1.11 -2.27
N THR A 113 -7.68 1.00 -2.58
CA THR A 113 -8.16 1.19 -3.96
C THR A 113 -8.16 2.67 -4.34
N SER A 114 -8.56 3.55 -3.41
CA SER A 114 -8.49 5.01 -3.55
C SER A 114 -8.27 5.66 -2.18
N PHE A 115 -7.62 6.82 -2.15
CA PHE A 115 -7.36 7.55 -0.90
C PHE A 115 -7.88 8.98 -0.97
N THR A 116 -8.72 9.37 -0.02
CA THR A 116 -9.21 10.75 0.13
C THR A 116 -9.24 11.14 1.60
N LEU A 117 -8.38 12.10 1.97
CA LEU A 117 -8.43 12.77 3.28
C LEU A 117 -9.17 14.10 3.15
N ASP A 118 -10.40 14.15 3.66
CA ASP A 118 -11.28 15.32 3.60
C ASP A 118 -10.73 16.50 4.42
N SER A 119 -11.07 17.72 3.99
CA SER A 119 -10.75 18.93 4.77
C SER A 119 -11.37 18.87 6.17
N GLY A 120 -10.61 19.29 7.17
CA GLY A 120 -11.04 19.27 8.58
C GLY A 120 -10.75 17.96 9.30
N TYR A 121 -10.08 17.02 8.63
CA TYR A 121 -9.51 15.81 9.24
C TYR A 121 -8.00 15.90 9.34
N THR A 122 -7.45 15.30 10.39
CA THR A 122 -6.01 15.14 10.62
C THR A 122 -5.71 13.67 10.83
N ILE A 123 -4.84 13.08 10.02
CA ILE A 123 -4.18 11.81 10.34
C ILE A 123 -3.01 12.14 11.26
N LEU A 124 -3.00 11.54 12.44
CA LEU A 124 -1.95 11.69 13.45
C LEU A 124 -1.44 10.30 13.83
N PRO A 125 -0.40 9.79 13.16
CA PRO A 125 0.10 8.46 13.46
C PRO A 125 0.87 8.42 14.78
N GLU A 126 0.94 7.22 15.35
CA GLU A 126 1.70 6.85 16.53
C GLU A 126 2.53 5.60 16.22
N GLY A 127 3.62 5.38 16.95
CA GLY A 127 4.56 4.28 16.73
C GLY A 127 5.80 4.65 15.93
N ASP A 128 6.73 3.69 15.87
CA ASP A 128 8.11 3.89 15.38
C ASP A 128 8.30 3.44 13.92
N GLN A 129 7.22 3.08 13.23
CA GLN A 129 7.23 2.65 11.83
C GLN A 129 6.83 3.80 10.89
N PRO A 130 7.27 3.82 9.61
CA PRO A 130 6.93 4.87 8.66
C PRO A 130 5.45 4.82 8.26
N LEU A 131 4.84 5.93 7.82
CA LEU A 131 3.51 5.89 7.21
C LEU A 131 3.62 5.62 5.71
N ILE A 132 3.18 4.44 5.25
CA ILE A 132 3.22 4.03 3.85
C ILE A 132 1.79 3.91 3.30
N ILE A 133 1.46 4.76 2.34
CA ILE A 133 0.17 4.78 1.65
C ILE A 133 0.40 4.32 0.22
N ARG A 134 -0.20 3.19 -0.15
CA ARG A 134 -0.28 2.72 -1.54
C ARG A 134 -1.71 2.82 -2.02
N SER A 135 -1.91 3.34 -3.23
CA SER A 135 -3.22 3.49 -3.82
C SER A 135 -3.24 3.05 -5.28
N GLN A 136 -4.21 2.18 -5.60
CA GLN A 136 -4.49 1.77 -6.97
C GLN A 136 -5.25 2.84 -7.78
N GLY A 137 -5.61 3.97 -7.16
CA GLY A 137 -6.30 5.09 -7.77
C GLY A 137 -5.64 6.42 -7.41
N ASP A 138 -6.47 7.46 -7.33
CA ASP A 138 -6.03 8.80 -6.94
C ASP A 138 -5.80 8.89 -5.42
N VAL A 139 -4.84 9.72 -5.04
CA VAL A 139 -4.59 10.14 -3.66
C VAL A 139 -4.91 11.62 -3.52
N VAL A 140 -5.94 11.95 -2.75
CA VAL A 140 -6.38 13.32 -2.52
C VAL A 140 -6.21 13.70 -1.05
N VAL A 141 -5.38 14.72 -0.78
CA VAL A 141 -5.14 15.23 0.57
C VAL A 141 -5.70 16.65 0.68
N ASN A 142 -6.90 16.77 1.24
CA ASN A 142 -7.51 18.06 1.59
C ASN A 142 -7.42 18.38 3.10
N GLY A 143 -7.15 17.38 3.94
CA GLY A 143 -6.88 17.51 5.37
C GLY A 143 -5.38 17.57 5.70
N THR A 144 -5.01 17.17 6.92
CA THR A 144 -3.61 17.17 7.38
C THR A 144 -3.11 15.74 7.61
N ILE A 145 -1.96 15.38 7.07
CA ILE A 145 -1.15 14.24 7.51
C ILE A 145 -0.01 14.80 8.37
N ASP A 146 0.02 14.47 9.66
CA ASP A 146 1.00 15.02 10.60
C ASP A 146 1.89 13.92 11.21
N CYS A 147 3.09 13.79 10.66
CA CYS A 147 4.18 12.97 11.16
C CYS A 147 5.30 13.85 11.77
N SER A 148 4.97 15.05 12.27
CA SER A 148 5.97 15.91 12.93
C SER A 148 6.37 15.34 14.30
N GLY A 149 7.65 15.46 14.65
CA GLY A 149 8.13 15.16 15.99
C GLY A 149 7.62 16.18 17.00
N GLU A 150 7.39 15.75 18.25
CA GLU A 150 6.97 16.64 19.31
C GLU A 150 8.10 17.54 19.85
N ASP A 151 7.71 18.66 20.45
CA ASP A 151 8.63 19.56 21.14
C ASP A 151 9.10 18.93 22.46
N GLY A 152 10.36 19.22 22.84
CA GLY A 152 10.89 18.87 24.15
C GLY A 152 10.29 19.72 25.28
N GLU A 153 10.21 19.14 26.48
CA GLU A 153 9.70 19.88 27.65
C GLU A 153 10.63 21.03 28.03
N ASN A 154 10.04 22.19 28.33
CA ASN A 154 10.79 23.34 28.85
C ASN A 154 11.38 23.01 30.23
N SER A 155 12.49 23.67 30.57
CA SER A 155 13.05 23.55 31.93
C SER A 155 12.04 23.97 33.01
N VAL A 156 12.13 23.32 34.17
CA VAL A 156 11.39 23.71 35.37
C VAL A 156 12.35 23.91 36.54
N SER A 157 11.95 24.72 37.51
CA SER A 157 12.68 24.83 38.77
C SER A 157 12.52 23.53 39.57
N GLY A 158 13.62 22.87 39.91
CA GLY A 158 13.61 21.64 40.69
C GLY A 158 14.53 20.56 40.15
N SER A 159 14.33 19.33 40.64
CA SER A 159 15.14 18.15 40.32
C SER A 159 14.44 17.16 39.39
N SER A 160 13.34 17.55 38.72
CA SER A 160 12.66 16.69 37.77
C SER A 160 13.37 16.71 36.42
N LEU A 161 13.65 15.55 35.86
CA LEU A 161 14.04 15.42 34.46
C LEU A 161 12.94 16.00 33.58
N GLN A 162 13.34 16.68 32.51
CA GLN A 162 12.42 17.09 31.46
C GLN A 162 12.44 16.07 30.34
N ALA A 163 11.27 15.63 29.92
CA ALA A 163 11.15 14.70 28.81
C ALA A 163 11.63 15.36 27.51
N GLY A 164 12.31 14.58 26.67
CA GLY A 164 12.44 14.95 25.27
C GLY A 164 11.08 14.81 24.56
N GLY A 165 10.96 15.40 23.38
CA GLY A 165 9.82 15.19 22.53
C GLY A 165 9.73 13.74 22.07
N GLU A 166 8.52 13.25 21.85
CA GLU A 166 8.24 11.94 21.28
C GLU A 166 8.29 11.98 19.75
N GLY A 167 9.00 11.03 19.16
CA GLY A 167 9.07 10.81 17.72
C GLY A 167 7.79 10.18 17.19
N ARG A 168 7.54 10.36 15.88
CA ARG A 168 6.38 9.77 15.20
C ARG A 168 6.77 9.31 13.81
N CYS A 169 6.10 8.28 13.31
CA CYS A 169 6.28 7.75 11.97
C CYS A 169 7.76 7.44 11.67
N MET A 170 8.46 6.72 12.56
CA MET A 170 9.91 6.46 12.49
C MET A 170 10.83 7.65 12.85
N GLY A 171 10.29 8.83 13.13
CA GLY A 171 11.04 9.93 13.77
C GLY A 171 11.55 9.51 15.15
N ARG A 172 12.76 9.94 15.54
CA ARG A 172 13.39 9.53 16.80
C ARG A 172 13.09 10.49 17.95
N ASP A 173 12.95 9.94 19.15
CA ASP A 173 12.75 10.73 20.37
C ASP A 173 13.91 11.69 20.68
N GLY A 174 13.56 12.84 21.24
CA GLY A 174 14.49 13.79 21.82
C GLY A 174 15.12 13.28 23.12
N GLY A 175 16.33 13.77 23.41
CA GLY A 175 17.05 13.45 24.65
C GLY A 175 16.43 14.16 25.84
N ARG A 176 16.39 13.48 27.00
CA ARG A 176 15.92 14.07 28.25
C ARG A 176 16.86 15.16 28.74
N GLY A 177 16.29 16.24 29.27
CA GLY A 177 17.02 17.30 29.95
C GLY A 177 17.58 16.81 31.28
N ALA A 178 18.78 17.28 31.65
CA ALA A 178 19.45 16.89 32.89
C ALA A 178 18.68 17.31 34.15
N SER A 179 19.01 16.67 35.27
CA SER A 179 18.67 17.10 36.62
C SER A 179 19.92 17.18 37.48
N ILE A 180 19.78 17.70 38.70
CA ILE A 180 20.88 17.81 39.70
C ILE A 180 21.62 16.47 39.92
N THR A 181 20.96 15.34 39.68
CA THR A 181 21.52 14.00 39.92
C THR A 181 21.79 13.17 38.67
N GLU A 182 21.39 13.66 37.50
CA GLU A 182 21.42 12.89 36.25
C GLU A 182 21.77 13.81 35.09
N ASN A 183 22.74 13.41 34.27
CA ASN A 183 23.20 14.20 33.12
C ASN A 183 22.14 14.23 32.02
N ALA A 184 22.25 15.22 31.13
CA ALA A 184 21.44 15.28 29.92
C ALA A 184 21.69 14.06 29.03
N GLU A 185 20.64 13.63 28.34
CA GLU A 185 20.72 12.50 27.41
C GLU A 185 20.83 12.99 25.97
N ALA A 186 21.47 12.16 25.14
CA ALA A 186 21.41 12.34 23.71
C ALA A 186 20.00 12.02 23.20
N GLY A 187 19.63 12.58 22.05
CA GLY A 187 18.50 12.07 21.27
C GLY A 187 18.71 10.59 20.94
N VAL A 188 17.61 9.85 20.79
CA VAL A 188 17.67 8.43 20.43
C VAL A 188 18.32 8.30 19.04
N ASP A 189 19.14 7.25 18.89
CA ASP A 189 19.85 6.76 17.69
C ASP A 189 21.39 6.90 17.72
N ASN A 190 22.07 5.81 17.34
CA ASN A 190 23.50 5.54 17.54
C ASN A 190 24.41 6.55 16.79
N ASN A 191 24.63 7.73 17.38
CA ASN A 191 25.46 8.86 16.92
C ASN A 191 24.79 9.85 15.96
N ILE A 192 23.57 9.59 15.48
CA ILE A 192 22.79 10.49 14.61
C ILE A 192 21.98 11.49 15.45
N GLY A 193 21.57 11.09 16.67
CA GLY A 193 20.96 11.99 17.64
C GLY A 193 21.93 13.08 18.12
N GLY A 194 21.39 14.26 18.43
CA GLY A 194 22.16 15.33 19.09
C GLY A 194 22.61 14.88 20.47
N SER A 195 23.86 15.13 20.86
CA SER A 195 24.33 14.75 22.20
C SER A 195 23.77 15.68 23.27
N GLY A 196 23.58 15.17 24.49
CA GLY A 196 23.26 15.99 25.64
C GLY A 196 24.31 17.08 25.90
N GLY A 197 23.91 18.16 26.56
CA GLY A 197 24.81 19.19 27.07
C GLY A 197 25.79 18.63 28.11
N GLY A 198 26.97 19.24 28.23
CA GLY A 198 27.97 18.81 29.22
C GLY A 198 27.94 19.64 30.49
N GLN A 199 28.06 18.96 31.65
CA GLN A 199 28.16 19.60 32.96
C GLN A 199 29.30 20.62 33.02
N ALA A 200 28.98 21.85 33.42
CA ALA A 200 29.98 22.85 33.73
C ALA A 200 30.51 22.70 35.15
N THR A 201 31.76 23.13 35.38
CA THR A 201 32.32 23.21 36.73
C THR A 201 31.84 24.44 37.52
N ASN A 202 31.07 25.33 36.88
CA ASN A 202 30.52 26.58 37.41
C ASN A 202 29.00 26.65 37.18
N THR A 203 28.35 27.76 37.56
CA THR A 203 26.88 27.91 37.64
C THR A 203 26.10 27.70 36.34
N ASP A 204 26.75 27.72 35.17
CA ASP A 204 26.10 27.84 33.86
C ASP A 204 26.39 26.63 32.99
N SER A 205 25.35 25.99 32.44
CA SER A 205 25.46 24.71 31.75
C SER A 205 25.38 24.81 30.22
N GLY A 206 25.82 23.74 29.54
CA GLY A 206 25.80 23.65 28.07
C GLY A 206 24.41 23.28 27.53
N GLY A 207 24.08 23.79 26.34
CA GLY A 207 22.88 23.38 25.62
C GLY A 207 23.04 21.99 24.96
N GLY A 208 21.91 21.37 24.63
CA GLY A 208 21.87 20.10 23.89
C GLY A 208 22.10 20.30 22.40
N GLY A 209 22.80 19.36 21.74
CA GLY A 209 23.08 19.42 20.31
C GLY A 209 21.84 19.16 19.45
N GLY A 210 21.80 19.71 18.23
CA GLY A 210 20.69 19.46 17.30
C GLY A 210 20.72 18.06 16.69
N GLY A 211 19.54 17.48 16.45
CA GLY A 211 19.38 16.20 15.76
C GLY A 211 19.77 16.29 14.28
N ALA A 212 20.34 15.22 13.74
CA ALA A 212 20.75 15.16 12.34
C ALA A 212 19.74 14.42 11.44
N TYR A 213 19.96 14.57 10.14
CA TYR A 213 19.33 13.77 9.10
C TYR A 213 20.12 13.95 7.78
N ASN A 214 19.58 14.69 6.80
CA ASN A 214 20.21 15.05 5.51
C ASN A 214 21.31 16.13 5.65
N GLY A 215 22.08 16.03 6.71
CA GLY A 215 23.06 17.01 7.13
C GLY A 215 23.35 16.88 8.62
N VAL A 216 24.50 17.40 9.02
CA VAL A 216 24.88 17.52 10.42
C VAL A 216 23.95 18.54 11.08
N GLY A 217 23.44 18.23 12.26
CA GLY A 217 22.74 19.22 13.08
C GLY A 217 23.66 20.39 13.45
N ASN A 218 23.14 21.40 14.15
CA ASN A 218 24.00 22.44 14.69
C ASN A 218 24.52 22.06 16.07
N LEU A 219 25.78 22.44 16.33
CA LEU A 219 26.34 22.42 17.68
C LEU A 219 25.56 23.37 18.59
N ALA A 220 25.42 23.01 19.86
CA ALA A 220 24.87 23.90 20.87
C ALA A 220 25.83 25.06 21.21
N ASP A 221 25.31 26.11 21.86
CA ASP A 221 26.16 27.09 22.53
C ASP A 221 26.67 26.50 23.86
N PRO A 222 27.98 26.57 24.16
CA PRO A 222 28.54 26.08 25.43
C PRO A 222 28.07 26.85 26.67
N GLY A 223 27.54 28.06 26.52
CA GLY A 223 27.31 28.98 27.65
C GLY A 223 28.62 29.45 28.29
N LEU A 224 28.53 30.04 29.49
CA LEU A 224 29.68 30.58 30.24
C LEU A 224 30.44 29.47 31.01
N GLY A 225 30.94 28.46 30.29
CA GLY A 225 31.89 27.47 30.82
C GLY A 225 31.41 26.02 30.84
N GLY A 226 30.25 25.71 30.25
CA GLY A 226 29.82 24.35 29.93
C GLY A 226 30.46 23.82 28.65
N ASN A 227 30.35 22.51 28.43
CA ASN A 227 30.64 21.92 27.12
C ASN A 227 29.33 21.87 26.32
N PRO A 228 29.34 22.28 25.04
CA PRO A 228 28.14 22.19 24.22
C PRO A 228 27.86 20.73 23.87
N GLY A 229 26.58 20.38 23.72
CA GLY A 229 26.19 19.15 23.07
C GLY A 229 26.70 19.11 21.62
N GLY A 230 27.29 17.98 21.25
CA GLY A 230 27.68 17.66 19.88
C GLY A 230 26.46 17.58 18.97
N ALA A 231 26.57 18.14 17.77
CA ALA A 231 25.58 17.92 16.73
C ALA A 231 25.49 16.43 16.38
N GLY A 232 24.29 15.97 16.03
CA GLY A 232 24.11 14.68 15.40
C GLY A 232 24.94 14.56 14.11
N THR A 233 25.45 13.37 13.80
CA THR A 233 26.12 13.11 12.52
C THR A 233 25.10 12.84 11.42
N SER A 234 25.33 13.32 10.20
CA SER A 234 24.46 13.01 9.06
C SER A 234 24.39 11.50 8.83
N SER A 235 23.18 10.99 8.64
CA SER A 235 22.97 9.72 7.92
C SER A 235 22.92 10.08 6.44
N GLU A 236 24.06 10.00 5.77
CA GLU A 236 24.08 10.11 4.31
C GLU A 236 23.45 8.83 3.76
N ASP A 237 22.17 8.90 3.44
CA ASP A 237 21.48 8.00 2.52
C ASP A 237 21.15 8.88 1.31
N PRO A 238 22.01 8.91 0.28
CA PRO A 238 21.84 9.87 -0.80
C PRO A 238 20.61 9.54 -1.66
N GLU A 239 20.10 8.31 -1.64
CA GLU A 239 19.10 7.83 -2.62
C GLU A 239 17.83 7.22 -2.02
N PHE A 240 17.47 7.53 -0.77
CA PHE A 240 16.31 6.92 -0.08
C PHE A 240 16.36 5.37 -0.08
N SER A 241 17.56 4.79 -0.20
CA SER A 241 17.77 3.34 -0.13
C SER A 241 17.34 2.79 1.24
N ASP A 242 17.52 3.61 2.28
CA ASP A 242 17.02 3.42 3.63
C ASP A 242 16.17 4.66 4.03
N VAL A 243 14.86 4.61 3.77
CA VAL A 243 13.96 5.67 4.20
C VAL A 243 13.84 5.69 5.74
N ASP A 244 14.60 6.57 6.40
CA ASP A 244 14.57 6.75 7.86
C ASP A 244 13.89 8.07 8.27
N GLY A 245 13.50 8.21 9.54
CA GLY A 245 13.05 9.48 10.11
C GLY A 245 14.20 10.40 10.51
N GLY A 246 13.88 11.65 10.84
CA GLY A 246 14.82 12.58 11.45
C GLY A 246 15.24 12.12 12.84
N ALA A 247 16.47 12.44 13.26
CA ALA A 247 16.94 12.14 14.61
C ALA A 247 16.51 13.19 15.63
N GLY A 248 16.36 12.79 16.89
CA GLY A 248 16.04 13.70 18.00
C GLY A 248 17.22 14.60 18.39
N GLY A 249 16.91 15.79 18.90
CA GLY A 249 17.88 16.69 19.53
C GLY A 249 18.29 16.21 20.92
N GLY A 250 19.46 16.61 21.39
CA GLY A 250 19.94 16.31 22.74
C GLY A 250 19.30 17.18 23.81
N GLY A 251 19.20 16.66 25.03
CA GLY A 251 18.76 17.43 26.19
C GLY A 251 19.77 18.50 26.60
N GLY A 252 19.28 19.61 27.15
CA GLY A 252 20.10 20.61 27.82
C GLY A 252 20.56 20.13 29.21
N GLU A 253 21.67 20.67 29.68
CA GLU A 253 22.24 20.31 30.99
C GLU A 253 21.69 21.20 32.13
N ASP A 254 21.76 20.75 33.38
CA ASP A 254 21.17 21.41 34.54
C ASP A 254 21.99 22.63 34.99
N GLY A 255 21.30 23.68 35.42
CA GLY A 255 21.94 24.85 36.03
C GLY A 255 22.11 24.63 37.53
N SER A 256 23.23 25.08 38.12
CA SER A 256 23.61 24.78 39.51
C SER A 256 22.43 24.80 40.50
N ASP A 257 22.18 23.63 41.11
CA ASP A 257 21.33 23.32 42.28
C ASP A 257 19.82 23.63 42.22
N SER A 258 19.25 24.14 41.11
CA SER A 258 17.83 24.55 41.17
C SER A 258 16.99 24.48 39.90
N SER A 259 17.55 24.06 38.76
CA SER A 259 16.80 23.97 37.51
C SER A 259 17.27 22.80 36.65
N SER A 260 16.31 22.07 36.10
CA SER A 260 16.57 21.05 35.08
C SER A 260 16.98 21.69 33.75
N GLY A 261 17.68 20.96 32.90
CA GLY A 261 17.82 21.33 31.49
C GLY A 261 16.51 21.17 30.73
N GLY A 262 16.39 21.82 29.57
CA GLY A 262 15.27 21.57 28.64
C GLY A 262 15.42 20.23 27.92
N GLY A 263 14.32 19.55 27.61
CA GLY A 263 14.33 18.35 26.77
C GLY A 263 14.65 18.67 25.32
N GLY A 264 15.27 17.74 24.59
CA GLY A 264 15.47 17.87 23.14
C GLY A 264 14.17 17.64 22.37
N GLY A 265 14.01 18.27 21.21
CA GLY A 265 12.87 18.03 20.31
C GLY A 265 13.04 16.73 19.53
N ALA A 266 11.93 16.05 19.23
CA ALA A 266 11.94 14.83 18.44
C ALA A 266 12.21 15.08 16.95
N GLY A 267 12.71 14.07 16.25
CA GLY A 267 12.83 14.14 14.80
C GLY A 267 11.49 13.94 14.08
N GLY A 268 11.36 14.52 12.89
CA GLY A 268 10.22 14.33 12.02
C GLY A 268 10.20 12.94 11.39
N GLY A 269 9.00 12.42 11.12
CA GLY A 269 8.82 11.06 10.63
C GLY A 269 8.94 10.88 9.12
N VAL A 270 8.46 9.74 8.65
CA VAL A 270 8.48 9.29 7.25
C VAL A 270 7.06 9.16 6.73
N VAL A 271 6.80 9.75 5.57
CA VAL A 271 5.57 9.57 4.80
C VAL A 271 5.91 9.14 3.38
N LEU A 272 5.44 7.98 2.97
CA LEU A 272 5.58 7.45 1.61
C LEU A 272 4.20 7.33 0.96
N ILE A 273 4.03 7.89 -0.23
CA ILE A 273 2.78 7.85 -0.98
C ILE A 273 3.05 7.29 -2.38
N TYR A 274 2.35 6.21 -2.73
CA TYR A 274 2.40 5.55 -4.03
C TYR A 274 1.00 5.58 -4.64
N ALA A 275 0.87 6.07 -5.88
CA ALA A 275 -0.41 6.16 -6.56
C ALA A 275 -0.32 5.68 -8.01
N TYR A 276 -1.28 4.88 -8.44
CA TYR A 276 -1.51 4.66 -9.86
C TYR A 276 -2.12 5.90 -10.54
N GLY A 277 -3.05 6.56 -9.86
CA GLY A 277 -3.67 7.79 -10.32
C GLY A 277 -2.89 9.04 -9.93
N ASP A 278 -3.58 10.18 -9.93
CA ASP A 278 -2.99 11.47 -9.56
C ASP A 278 -2.79 11.58 -8.05
N ILE A 279 -1.78 12.34 -7.62
CA ILE A 279 -1.63 12.77 -6.23
C ILE A 279 -1.94 14.26 -6.15
N SER A 280 -3.03 14.62 -5.48
CA SER A 280 -3.50 16.00 -5.35
C SER A 280 -3.46 16.47 -3.91
N ILE A 281 -2.61 17.46 -3.61
CA ILE A 281 -2.61 18.17 -2.33
C ILE A 281 -3.44 19.43 -2.49
N GLY A 282 -4.68 19.41 -1.97
CA GLY A 282 -5.61 20.52 -2.11
C GLY A 282 -5.14 21.79 -1.38
N SER A 283 -5.79 22.93 -1.61
CA SER A 283 -5.37 24.21 -1.00
C SER A 283 -5.45 24.27 0.53
N SER A 284 -6.19 23.35 1.15
CA SER A 284 -6.22 23.14 2.61
C SER A 284 -5.39 21.93 3.06
N GLY A 285 -4.89 21.16 2.09
CA GLY A 285 -4.09 19.97 2.28
C GLY A 285 -2.74 20.28 2.90
N LYS A 286 -2.33 19.47 3.87
CA LYS A 286 -1.05 19.58 4.53
C LYS A 286 -0.42 18.20 4.71
N ILE A 287 0.87 18.08 4.39
CA ILE A 287 1.67 16.92 4.77
C ILE A 287 2.90 17.42 5.52
N HIS A 288 3.02 17.06 6.79
CA HIS A 288 4.08 17.52 7.67
C HIS A 288 4.90 16.34 8.19
N ALA A 289 6.22 16.48 8.15
CA ALA A 289 7.18 15.63 8.83
C ALA A 289 8.29 16.50 9.40
N ASN A 290 7.91 17.51 10.19
CA ASN A 290 8.84 18.47 10.78
C ASN A 290 9.53 17.89 12.01
N GLY A 291 10.75 18.35 12.32
CA GLY A 291 11.36 18.13 13.62
C GLY A 291 10.73 19.02 14.69
N GLY A 292 10.62 18.50 15.91
CA GLY A 292 10.16 19.24 17.09
C GLY A 292 11.22 20.20 17.62
N ALA A 293 10.77 21.28 18.27
CA ALA A 293 11.63 22.25 18.91
C ALA A 293 12.25 21.71 20.20
N GLY A 294 13.46 22.16 20.51
CA GLY A 294 14.04 21.93 21.83
C GLY A 294 13.33 22.73 22.92
N GLY A 295 13.22 22.16 24.10
CA GLY A 295 12.70 22.82 25.29
C GLY A 295 13.55 24.03 25.68
N GLY A 296 12.92 25.18 25.81
CA GLY A 296 13.56 26.42 26.25
C GLY A 296 13.74 26.48 27.76
N ASN A 297 14.46 27.51 28.21
CA ASN A 297 14.72 27.76 29.61
C ASN A 297 14.28 29.17 30.07
N SER A 298 13.44 29.21 31.11
CA SER A 298 13.08 30.45 31.82
C SER A 298 13.74 30.60 33.20
N ALA A 299 14.34 29.52 33.73
CA ALA A 299 15.11 29.49 34.97
C ALA A 299 16.57 29.96 34.75
N LEU A 300 17.24 30.38 35.83
CA LEU A 300 18.62 30.86 35.72
C LEU A 300 19.56 29.67 35.48
N ASN A 301 20.34 29.75 34.40
CA ASN A 301 21.56 28.96 34.15
C ASN A 301 21.45 27.50 33.67
N ALA A 302 20.25 27.00 33.34
CA ALA A 302 20.10 25.71 32.66
C ALA A 302 20.20 25.81 31.13
N GLY A 303 20.76 24.79 30.49
CA GLY A 303 20.90 24.72 29.04
C GLY A 303 19.56 24.44 28.35
N GLY A 304 19.37 25.04 27.18
CA GLY A 304 18.24 24.70 26.30
C GLY A 304 18.44 23.37 25.59
N GLY A 305 17.35 22.67 25.28
CA GLY A 305 17.39 21.45 24.48
C GLY A 305 17.66 21.75 22.99
N GLY A 306 18.26 20.80 22.28
CA GLY A 306 18.44 20.88 20.83
C GLY A 306 17.14 20.57 20.07
N GLY A 307 16.94 21.17 18.90
CA GLY A 307 15.85 20.83 18.00
C GLY A 307 16.08 19.50 17.27
N GLY A 308 15.01 18.78 16.96
CA GLY A 308 15.08 17.53 16.19
C GLY A 308 15.25 17.76 14.68
N GLY A 309 15.78 16.76 13.98
CA GLY A 309 15.92 16.79 12.52
C GLY A 309 14.55 16.72 11.82
N GLY A 310 14.40 17.35 10.67
CA GLY A 310 13.24 17.12 9.79
C GLY A 310 13.23 15.70 9.25
N GLY A 311 12.04 15.21 8.89
CA GLY A 311 11.81 13.86 8.39
C GLY A 311 11.87 13.73 6.86
N SER A 312 11.14 12.74 6.33
CA SER A 312 11.08 12.47 4.89
C SER A 312 9.65 12.37 4.38
N ILE A 313 9.40 12.97 3.22
CA ILE A 313 8.18 12.73 2.46
C ILE A 313 8.58 12.34 1.04
N ALA A 314 8.11 11.19 0.56
CA ALA A 314 8.26 10.79 -0.82
C ALA A 314 6.91 10.50 -1.46
N MET A 315 6.71 10.95 -2.70
CA MET A 315 5.50 10.69 -3.47
C MET A 315 5.83 10.22 -4.87
N PHE A 316 5.19 9.13 -5.29
CA PHE A 316 5.38 8.50 -6.58
C PHE A 316 4.03 8.25 -7.24
N SER A 317 3.85 8.73 -8.46
CA SER A 317 2.57 8.67 -9.16
C SER A 317 2.74 8.22 -10.61
N ALA A 318 1.91 7.29 -11.09
CA ALA A 318 1.80 7.04 -12.54
C ALA A 318 0.90 8.06 -13.26
N GLY A 319 0.25 8.96 -12.51
CA GLY A 319 -0.43 10.16 -12.99
C GLY A 319 0.42 11.42 -12.78
N GLN A 320 -0.25 12.53 -12.43
CA GLN A 320 0.37 13.81 -12.10
C GLN A 320 0.39 14.04 -10.59
N ILE A 321 1.47 14.63 -10.07
CA ILE A 321 1.49 15.25 -8.74
C ILE A 321 1.15 16.74 -8.86
N ASP A 322 0.03 17.16 -8.26
CA ASP A 322 -0.40 18.57 -8.17
C ASP A 322 -0.45 19.02 -6.70
N ASN A 323 0.35 20.04 -6.38
CA ASN A 323 0.42 20.61 -5.04
C ASN A 323 -0.14 22.03 -5.02
N ALA A 324 -1.33 22.19 -4.43
CA ALA A 324 -1.93 23.48 -4.11
C ALA A 324 -1.86 23.84 -2.61
N GLY A 325 -1.37 22.92 -1.76
CA GLY A 325 -1.37 23.00 -0.29
C GLY A 325 0.00 23.29 0.32
N GLU A 326 0.28 22.65 1.47
CA GLU A 326 1.54 22.76 2.22
C GLU A 326 2.22 21.39 2.35
N ILE A 327 3.51 21.32 2.01
CA ILE A 327 4.35 20.13 2.25
C ILE A 327 5.61 20.57 3.00
N PHE A 328 5.75 20.17 4.27
CA PHE A 328 6.83 20.65 5.15
C PHE A 328 7.63 19.51 5.78
N VAL A 329 8.95 19.64 5.71
CA VAL A 329 9.97 18.79 6.36
C VAL A 329 11.01 19.66 7.06
N GLU A 330 10.52 20.64 7.80
CA GLU A 330 11.33 21.63 8.48
C GLU A 330 12.12 20.99 9.64
N ARG A 331 13.23 21.63 9.99
CA ARG A 331 14.01 21.29 11.18
C ARG A 331 13.34 21.84 12.45
N GLY A 332 13.63 21.19 13.56
CA GLY A 332 13.30 21.69 14.89
C GLY A 332 14.05 22.98 15.25
N ALA A 333 13.34 23.89 15.90
CA ALA A 333 13.90 25.12 16.46
C ALA A 333 14.77 24.85 17.70
N ILE A 334 15.62 25.81 18.06
CA ILE A 334 16.44 25.73 19.27
C ILE A 334 15.62 25.95 20.53
N GLY A 335 16.01 25.27 21.61
CA GLY A 335 15.65 25.69 22.96
C GLY A 335 16.47 26.90 23.39
N ASP A 336 15.80 28.05 23.54
CA ASP A 336 16.44 29.30 23.99
C ASP A 336 16.82 29.25 25.49
N SER A 337 17.88 29.97 25.87
CA SER A 337 18.23 30.19 27.28
C SER A 337 18.75 31.63 27.50
N ASN A 338 18.46 32.21 28.67
CA ASN A 338 18.79 33.61 28.96
C ASN A 338 20.23 33.83 29.45
N SER A 339 20.85 32.82 30.06
CA SER A 339 22.17 32.93 30.71
C SER A 339 23.07 31.69 30.57
N ALA A 340 22.58 30.64 29.90
CA ALA A 340 23.28 29.38 29.71
C ALA A 340 23.55 29.13 28.22
N GLY A 341 23.92 27.90 27.86
CA GLY A 341 23.96 27.48 26.46
C GLY A 341 22.56 27.38 25.85
N THR A 342 22.38 27.91 24.63
CA THR A 342 21.21 27.62 23.78
C THR A 342 21.39 26.27 23.11
N GLY A 343 20.29 25.58 22.84
CA GLY A 343 20.32 24.33 22.07
C GLY A 343 20.81 24.52 20.64
N GLY A 344 21.20 23.42 19.99
CA GLY A 344 21.50 23.37 18.56
C GLY A 344 20.22 23.25 17.71
N LEU A 345 20.22 23.84 16.51
CA LEU A 345 19.17 23.62 15.50
C LEU A 345 19.25 22.19 14.94
N GLY A 346 18.10 21.59 14.65
CA GLY A 346 18.06 20.32 13.91
C GLY A 346 18.54 20.45 12.46
N ALA A 347 18.82 19.30 11.83
CA ALA A 347 19.00 19.21 10.39
C ALA A 347 17.66 19.28 9.65
N VAL A 348 17.69 19.62 8.37
CA VAL A 348 16.49 19.71 7.54
C VAL A 348 16.15 18.32 7.00
N GLY A 349 14.86 18.07 6.76
CA GLY A 349 14.37 16.83 6.17
C GLY A 349 14.61 16.70 4.66
N ARG A 350 13.98 15.70 4.04
CA ARG A 350 14.07 15.37 2.61
C ARG A 350 12.69 15.33 1.95
N LEU A 351 12.66 15.68 0.67
CA LEU A 351 11.48 15.56 -0.18
C LEU A 351 11.87 14.88 -1.50
N TRP A 352 11.11 13.87 -1.90
CA TRP A 352 11.20 13.20 -3.20
C TRP A 352 9.84 13.22 -3.88
N PHE A 353 9.79 13.73 -5.10
CA PHE A 353 8.62 13.59 -5.95
C PHE A 353 8.99 13.11 -7.35
N THR A 354 8.36 12.04 -7.80
CA THR A 354 8.48 11.55 -9.18
C THR A 354 7.09 11.15 -9.70
N ASP A 355 6.75 11.64 -10.87
CA ASP A 355 5.51 11.28 -11.55
C ASP A 355 5.75 10.94 -13.02
N ILE A 356 4.69 10.91 -13.84
CA ILE A 356 4.81 10.50 -15.25
C ILE A 356 5.67 11.45 -16.10
N ASP A 357 5.79 12.73 -15.72
CA ASP A 357 6.62 13.70 -16.44
C ASP A 357 7.86 14.16 -15.65
N GLY A 358 8.01 13.63 -14.43
CA GLY A 358 9.12 13.95 -13.53
C GLY A 358 9.02 15.35 -12.94
N SER A 359 7.83 15.97 -12.92
CA SER A 359 7.66 17.34 -12.45
C SER A 359 6.38 17.54 -11.66
N ILE A 360 6.49 18.16 -10.49
CA ILE A 360 5.31 18.58 -9.71
C ILE A 360 4.71 19.84 -10.33
N THR A 361 3.39 19.88 -10.40
CA THR A 361 2.62 21.08 -10.78
C THR A 361 1.94 21.72 -9.56
N GLY A 362 1.42 22.93 -9.74
CA GLY A 362 0.64 23.63 -8.71
C GLY A 362 1.25 24.94 -8.21
N THR A 363 0.61 25.54 -7.20
CA THR A 363 1.01 26.82 -6.59
C THR A 363 1.15 26.75 -5.07
N GLY A 364 1.18 25.54 -4.52
CA GLY A 364 1.35 25.28 -3.10
C GLY A 364 2.67 25.81 -2.57
N THR A 365 2.81 25.78 -1.24
CA THR A 365 4.06 26.11 -0.58
C THR A 365 4.76 24.82 -0.21
N GLU A 366 6.00 24.72 -0.67
CA GLU A 366 6.92 23.67 -0.28
C GLU A 366 8.06 24.38 0.44
N THR A 367 8.10 24.26 1.76
CA THR A 367 9.19 24.87 2.53
C THR A 367 10.32 23.86 2.62
N PHE A 368 11.32 24.09 1.77
CA PHE A 368 12.59 23.41 1.79
C PHE A 368 13.63 24.29 2.49
N ALA A 369 14.39 23.71 3.41
CA ALA A 369 15.65 24.31 3.85
C ALA A 369 16.87 23.44 3.46
N GLY A 370 16.73 22.53 2.49
CA GLY A 370 17.70 21.48 2.15
C GLY A 370 17.69 21.01 0.68
N TYR A 371 17.87 19.70 0.47
CA TYR A 371 18.00 18.99 -0.82
C TYR A 371 16.62 18.49 -1.31
N THR A 372 16.29 18.76 -2.57
CA THR A 372 15.11 18.19 -3.24
C THR A 372 15.63 17.29 -4.34
N MET A 373 15.28 16.00 -4.33
CA MET A 373 15.51 15.10 -5.48
C MET A 373 14.38 15.17 -6.50
N ALA A 374 13.66 16.31 -6.53
CA ALA A 374 12.57 16.52 -7.45
C ALA A 374 13.13 16.45 -8.89
N GLY A 375 12.65 15.46 -9.64
CA GLY A 375 12.99 15.29 -11.05
C GLY A 375 14.07 14.26 -11.35
N ASP A 376 14.54 13.49 -10.36
CA ASP A 376 15.30 12.28 -10.65
C ASP A 376 14.33 11.16 -11.00
N GLY A 377 14.33 10.83 -12.28
CA GLY A 377 13.54 9.78 -12.88
C GLY A 377 12.12 10.14 -13.33
N SER A 378 11.43 9.14 -13.84
CA SER A 378 10.04 9.22 -14.30
C SER A 378 9.34 7.89 -14.06
N VAL A 379 8.09 7.96 -13.58
CA VAL A 379 7.26 6.76 -13.43
C VAL A 379 6.73 6.37 -14.80
N VAL A 380 7.04 5.14 -15.21
CA VAL A 380 6.57 4.56 -16.47
C VAL A 380 6.04 3.16 -16.23
N PHE A 381 5.23 2.66 -17.16
CA PHE A 381 4.89 1.25 -17.23
C PHE A 381 6.04 0.44 -17.82
N ASP A 382 6.29 -0.73 -17.26
CA ASP A 382 7.26 -1.66 -17.79
C ASP A 382 6.88 -2.09 -19.22
N THR A 383 7.90 -2.33 -20.04
CA THR A 383 7.78 -2.77 -21.43
C THR A 383 8.36 -4.15 -21.60
N GLY A 384 7.60 -5.05 -22.21
CA GLY A 384 8.02 -6.44 -22.27
C GLY A 384 6.86 -7.38 -22.51
N SER A 385 7.00 -8.60 -22.02
CA SER A 385 6.02 -9.68 -22.17
C SER A 385 5.57 -10.14 -20.79
N PHE A 386 4.32 -9.86 -20.44
CA PHE A 386 3.75 -10.12 -19.12
C PHE A 386 2.69 -11.20 -19.21
N ASN A 387 2.78 -12.20 -18.34
CA ASN A 387 1.83 -13.30 -18.33
C ASN A 387 0.81 -13.15 -17.20
N VAL A 388 -0.43 -13.51 -17.50
CA VAL A 388 -1.45 -13.80 -16.50
C VAL A 388 -2.02 -15.19 -16.74
N GLU A 389 -2.05 -16.00 -15.68
CA GLU A 389 -2.70 -17.30 -15.68
C GLU A 389 -3.97 -17.23 -14.83
N VAL A 390 -5.07 -17.64 -15.45
CA VAL A 390 -6.40 -17.62 -14.84
C VAL A 390 -6.60 -18.89 -14.04
N ALA A 391 -7.30 -18.76 -12.91
CA ALA A 391 -7.81 -19.86 -12.14
C ALA A 391 -8.61 -20.84 -13.02
N GLU A 392 -8.70 -22.08 -12.56
CA GLU A 392 -9.41 -23.13 -13.27
C GLU A 392 -10.88 -22.76 -13.53
N VAL A 393 -11.30 -22.98 -14.77
CA VAL A 393 -12.65 -22.73 -15.24
C VAL A 393 -13.35 -24.07 -15.52
N ASP A 394 -14.45 -24.36 -14.81
CA ASP A 394 -15.30 -25.53 -15.11
C ASP A 394 -16.24 -25.20 -16.28
N LEU A 395 -16.04 -25.89 -17.41
CA LEU A 395 -16.85 -25.75 -18.61
C LEU A 395 -18.16 -26.56 -18.53
N LEU A 396 -18.50 -27.16 -17.38
CA LEU A 396 -19.78 -27.80 -17.05
C LEU A 396 -20.22 -28.99 -17.93
N ASN A 397 -19.49 -29.32 -19.00
CA ASN A 397 -19.82 -30.37 -19.96
C ASN A 397 -18.57 -31.14 -20.37
N THR A 398 -18.73 -32.41 -20.73
CA THR A 398 -17.63 -33.24 -21.25
C THR A 398 -17.53 -33.05 -22.76
N GLY A 399 -16.47 -32.40 -23.22
CA GLY A 399 -16.18 -32.26 -24.65
C GLY A 399 -16.73 -31.03 -25.39
N PRO A 400 -17.03 -29.86 -24.78
CA PRO A 400 -17.52 -28.72 -25.57
C PRO A 400 -16.54 -28.36 -26.69
N THR A 401 -17.04 -27.83 -27.81
CA THR A 401 -16.17 -27.34 -28.88
C THR A 401 -15.82 -25.88 -28.64
N LEU A 402 -14.53 -25.56 -28.59
CA LEU A 402 -14.07 -24.18 -28.45
C LEU A 402 -14.21 -23.43 -29.77
N ASN A 403 -15.07 -22.42 -29.84
CA ASN A 403 -15.26 -21.60 -31.04
C ASN A 403 -14.28 -20.43 -31.10
N GLY A 404 -13.81 -19.96 -29.95
CA GLY A 404 -12.89 -18.82 -29.86
C GLY A 404 -12.81 -18.26 -28.45
N VAL A 405 -11.74 -17.52 -28.20
CA VAL A 405 -11.57 -16.70 -27.00
C VAL A 405 -11.46 -15.25 -27.45
N THR A 406 -12.18 -14.34 -26.80
CA THR A 406 -12.16 -12.92 -27.13
C THR A 406 -11.85 -12.14 -25.87
N ALA A 407 -10.65 -11.57 -25.80
CA ALA A 407 -10.28 -10.72 -24.68
C ALA A 407 -10.84 -9.32 -24.84
N THR A 408 -11.26 -8.74 -23.72
CA THR A 408 -11.63 -7.33 -23.59
C THR A 408 -10.39 -6.56 -23.18
N THR A 409 -9.86 -5.77 -24.11
CA THR A 409 -8.56 -5.13 -24.01
C THR A 409 -8.60 -3.70 -24.50
N SER A 410 -7.67 -2.87 -24.03
CA SER A 410 -7.33 -1.59 -24.62
C SER A 410 -5.85 -1.63 -25.01
N LEU A 411 -5.55 -2.12 -26.21
CA LEU A 411 -4.17 -2.23 -26.69
C LEU A 411 -3.70 -0.93 -27.36
N GLN A 412 -2.48 -0.50 -27.05
CA GLN A 412 -1.82 0.59 -27.74
C GLN A 412 -1.26 0.15 -29.10
N SER A 413 -0.90 1.13 -29.94
CA SER A 413 -0.29 0.85 -31.24
C SER A 413 1.08 0.19 -31.09
N GLY A 414 1.20 -1.07 -31.52
CA GLY A 414 2.45 -1.84 -31.45
C GLY A 414 2.39 -2.98 -30.44
N ASP A 415 1.46 -2.90 -29.50
CA ASP A 415 1.24 -3.92 -28.47
C ASP A 415 0.43 -5.09 -29.03
N SER A 416 0.58 -6.26 -28.41
CA SER A 416 -0.15 -7.48 -28.79
C SER A 416 -0.59 -8.28 -27.58
N LEU A 417 -1.71 -8.99 -27.72
CA LEU A 417 -2.15 -9.98 -26.76
C LEU A 417 -2.14 -11.36 -27.42
N ASP A 418 -1.34 -12.25 -26.85
CA ASP A 418 -1.34 -13.66 -27.17
C ASP A 418 -2.09 -14.46 -26.10
N GLY A 419 -2.59 -15.64 -26.47
CA GLY A 419 -3.36 -16.46 -25.56
C GLY A 419 -3.16 -17.95 -25.82
N ASP A 420 -2.95 -18.65 -24.71
CA ASP A 420 -2.78 -20.09 -24.65
C ASP A 420 -3.89 -20.75 -23.81
N TRP A 421 -4.17 -21.99 -24.16
CA TRP A 421 -5.22 -22.81 -23.60
C TRP A 421 -4.69 -24.16 -23.16
N ALA A 422 -5.07 -24.58 -21.96
CA ALA A 422 -4.94 -25.95 -21.50
C ALA A 422 -6.32 -26.44 -21.05
N SER A 423 -6.72 -27.65 -21.45
CA SER A 423 -7.90 -28.31 -20.91
C SER A 423 -7.57 -29.69 -20.37
N TYR A 424 -8.26 -30.11 -19.32
CA TYR A 424 -8.04 -31.37 -18.62
C TYR A 424 -9.34 -31.95 -18.01
N GLU A 425 -9.37 -33.27 -17.73
CA GLU A 425 -10.57 -33.97 -17.27
C GLU A 425 -10.88 -33.76 -15.77
N THR A 426 -9.84 -33.55 -14.95
CA THR A 426 -9.95 -33.51 -13.48
C THR A 426 -9.47 -32.19 -12.89
N SER A 427 -10.28 -31.57 -12.03
CA SER A 427 -9.91 -30.34 -11.33
C SER A 427 -8.60 -30.45 -10.55
N GLY A 428 -7.82 -29.38 -10.55
CA GLY A 428 -6.61 -29.24 -9.71
C GLY A 428 -5.32 -29.76 -10.33
N GLU A 429 -5.27 -30.00 -11.65
CA GLU A 429 -4.02 -30.43 -12.28
C GLU A 429 -2.94 -29.34 -12.27
N SER A 430 -1.72 -29.75 -11.94
CA SER A 430 -0.55 -28.87 -11.79
C SER A 430 0.39 -28.89 -12.99
N SER A 431 0.34 -29.93 -13.82
CA SER A 431 1.18 -30.09 -15.01
C SER A 431 0.34 -29.92 -16.27
N LEU A 432 0.30 -28.70 -16.79
CA LEU A 432 -0.52 -28.36 -17.95
C LEU A 432 0.34 -28.20 -19.21
N THR A 433 -0.16 -28.71 -20.34
CA THR A 433 0.41 -28.42 -21.67
C THR A 433 -0.44 -27.35 -22.33
N TYR A 434 0.15 -26.18 -22.50
CA TYR A 434 -0.49 -25.04 -23.13
C TYR A 434 -0.37 -25.10 -24.65
N ASN A 435 -1.47 -24.82 -25.34
CA ASN A 435 -1.54 -24.71 -26.80
C ASN A 435 -2.09 -23.33 -27.16
N THR A 436 -1.56 -22.70 -28.22
CA THR A 436 -2.06 -21.39 -28.66
C THR A 436 -3.54 -21.45 -29.05
N PHE A 437 -4.31 -20.40 -28.77
CA PHE A 437 -5.74 -20.35 -29.12
C PHE A 437 -6.02 -20.71 -30.58
N SER A 438 -5.19 -20.24 -31.51
CA SER A 438 -5.34 -20.52 -32.94
C SER A 438 -5.29 -22.03 -33.30
N SER A 439 -4.63 -22.84 -32.47
CA SER A 439 -4.46 -24.28 -32.69
C SER A 439 -5.61 -25.13 -32.13
N VAL A 440 -6.38 -24.59 -31.17
CA VAL A 440 -7.45 -25.32 -30.45
C VAL A 440 -8.85 -24.91 -30.89
N VAL A 441 -9.02 -23.79 -31.60
CA VAL A 441 -10.32 -23.38 -32.14
C VAL A 441 -10.88 -24.45 -33.10
N GLY A 442 -12.09 -24.91 -32.83
CA GLY A 442 -12.79 -25.97 -33.56
C GLY A 442 -12.52 -27.39 -33.03
N SER A 443 -11.67 -27.55 -32.02
CA SER A 443 -11.47 -28.83 -31.33
C SER A 443 -12.42 -29.01 -30.14
N SER A 444 -12.72 -30.27 -29.81
CA SER A 444 -13.34 -30.64 -28.53
C SER A 444 -12.33 -30.44 -27.41
N VAL A 445 -12.72 -29.69 -26.38
CA VAL A 445 -11.90 -29.47 -25.18
C VAL A 445 -12.44 -30.27 -24.00
N GLU A 446 -11.60 -30.49 -22.99
CA GLU A 446 -11.98 -31.23 -21.79
C GLU A 446 -12.80 -30.35 -20.83
N ARG A 447 -13.25 -30.92 -19.71
CA ARG A 447 -14.22 -30.26 -18.81
C ARG A 447 -13.64 -29.04 -18.12
N PHE A 448 -12.42 -29.12 -17.64
CA PHE A 448 -11.76 -28.01 -16.94
C PHE A 448 -10.77 -27.36 -17.90
N ALA A 449 -10.59 -26.05 -17.76
CA ALA A 449 -9.64 -25.30 -18.56
C ALA A 449 -8.89 -24.27 -17.74
N ARG A 450 -7.68 -23.95 -18.20
CA ARG A 450 -6.95 -22.75 -17.82
C ARG A 450 -6.55 -21.97 -19.05
N VAL A 451 -6.54 -20.67 -18.86
CA VAL A 451 -6.15 -19.70 -19.85
C VAL A 451 -4.91 -18.99 -19.36
N ARG A 452 -3.91 -18.90 -20.23
CA ARG A 452 -2.76 -18.01 -20.04
C ARG A 452 -2.82 -16.94 -21.11
N LEU A 453 -2.77 -15.69 -20.69
CA LEU A 453 -2.67 -14.55 -21.60
C LEU A 453 -1.28 -13.95 -21.47
N THR A 454 -0.69 -13.56 -22.59
CA THR A 454 0.61 -12.88 -22.63
C THR A 454 0.42 -11.52 -23.28
N LEU A 455 0.53 -10.47 -22.48
CA LEU A 455 0.47 -9.08 -22.93
C LEU A 455 1.87 -8.61 -23.29
N ASN A 456 2.08 -8.25 -24.55
CA ASN A 456 3.33 -7.66 -25.02
C ASN A 456 3.15 -6.15 -25.15
N THR A 457 3.90 -5.36 -24.39
CA THR A 457 3.83 -3.90 -24.39
C THR A 457 5.12 -3.27 -24.90
N THR A 458 4.98 -2.14 -25.60
CA THR A 458 6.10 -1.42 -26.23
C THR A 458 6.18 0.05 -25.81
N SER A 459 5.22 0.54 -25.02
CA SER A 459 5.09 1.93 -24.59
C SER A 459 4.96 2.01 -23.08
N GLY A 460 5.89 2.73 -22.44
CA GLY A 460 5.84 2.97 -20.98
C GLY A 460 4.97 4.17 -20.55
N SER A 461 4.53 5.03 -21.47
CA SER A 461 3.74 6.23 -21.12
C SER A 461 2.22 6.01 -21.11
N ASN A 462 1.75 4.98 -21.80
CA ASN A 462 0.35 4.63 -21.91
C ASN A 462 0.29 3.10 -21.91
N PRO A 463 -0.23 2.46 -20.86
CA PRO A 463 -0.23 1.02 -20.78
C PRO A 463 -1.30 0.44 -21.70
N SER A 464 -1.01 -0.75 -22.22
CA SER A 464 -2.08 -1.65 -22.65
C SER A 464 -2.72 -2.30 -21.43
N THR A 465 -4.04 -2.47 -21.45
CA THR A 465 -4.78 -3.02 -20.31
C THR A 465 -5.69 -4.18 -20.69
N LEU A 466 -5.95 -5.05 -19.72
CA LEU A 466 -6.86 -6.20 -19.84
C LEU A 466 -7.95 -6.10 -18.76
N THR A 467 -9.23 -6.27 -19.12
CA THR A 467 -10.31 -6.30 -18.11
C THR A 467 -10.89 -7.71 -17.92
N GLY A 468 -10.87 -8.52 -18.96
CA GLY A 468 -11.53 -9.83 -18.96
C GLY A 468 -11.45 -10.50 -20.32
N PHE A 469 -12.09 -11.66 -20.43
CA PHE A 469 -12.25 -12.35 -21.72
C PHE A 469 -13.48 -13.25 -21.73
N ASP A 470 -13.98 -13.49 -22.94
CA ASP A 470 -15.09 -14.38 -23.23
C ASP A 470 -14.61 -15.67 -23.89
N ILE A 471 -14.96 -16.81 -23.32
CA ILE A 471 -14.80 -18.13 -23.92
C ILE A 471 -16.08 -18.49 -24.66
N ASN A 472 -16.00 -18.58 -25.98
CA ASN A 472 -17.11 -18.97 -26.84
C ASN A 472 -17.09 -20.48 -27.08
N LEU A 473 -18.13 -21.17 -26.63
CA LEU A 473 -18.26 -22.62 -26.72
C LEU A 473 -19.50 -23.00 -27.53
N THR A 474 -19.41 -24.09 -28.27
CA THR A 474 -20.58 -24.85 -28.74
C THR A 474 -20.70 -26.07 -27.86
N ASP A 475 -21.79 -26.17 -27.10
CA ASP A 475 -22.07 -27.39 -26.36
C ASP A 475 -22.25 -28.54 -27.36
N LEU A 476 -21.53 -29.65 -27.16
CA LEU A 476 -21.89 -30.91 -27.81
C LEU A 476 -23.31 -31.25 -27.36
N GLU A 477 -24.09 -31.85 -28.28
CA GLU A 477 -25.39 -32.43 -27.94
C GLU A 477 -25.20 -33.19 -26.63
N THR A 478 -25.86 -32.73 -25.56
CA THR A 478 -25.86 -33.45 -24.29
C THR A 478 -26.17 -34.89 -24.64
N GLU A 479 -25.26 -35.83 -24.36
CA GLU A 479 -25.59 -37.24 -24.50
C GLU A 479 -26.88 -37.41 -23.71
N GLU A 480 -27.96 -37.62 -24.45
CA GLU A 480 -29.23 -37.96 -23.84
C GLU A 480 -28.88 -39.21 -23.05
N PHE A 481 -28.90 -39.10 -21.72
CA PHE A 481 -28.77 -40.26 -20.86
C PHE A 481 -30.03 -41.08 -21.15
N ASP A 482 -29.92 -41.89 -22.19
CA ASP A 482 -30.92 -42.82 -22.61
C ASP A 482 -30.87 -43.87 -21.50
N PHE A 483 -31.69 -43.65 -20.47
CA PHE A 483 -31.99 -44.70 -19.52
C PHE A 483 -32.73 -45.76 -20.33
N VAL A 484 -31.97 -46.61 -21.00
CA VAL A 484 -32.48 -47.83 -21.58
C VAL A 484 -33.11 -48.53 -20.41
N ALA A 485 -34.44 -48.55 -20.38
CA ALA A 485 -35.19 -49.38 -19.47
C ALA A 485 -34.83 -50.82 -19.84
N ALA A 486 -33.70 -51.29 -19.32
CA ALA A 486 -33.36 -52.67 -19.35
C ALA A 486 -34.52 -53.34 -18.63
N CYS A 487 -35.32 -54.10 -19.37
CA CYS A 487 -36.17 -55.15 -18.82
C CYS A 487 -35.30 -56.25 -18.19
N GLY A 488 -34.28 -55.89 -17.42
CA GLY A 488 -33.75 -56.75 -16.40
C GLY A 488 -34.86 -56.89 -15.38
N SER A 489 -35.47 -58.07 -15.32
CA SER A 489 -36.21 -58.43 -14.13
C SER A 489 -35.26 -58.20 -12.96
N MET A 490 -35.53 -57.22 -12.09
CA MET A 490 -34.92 -57.21 -10.77
C MET A 490 -35.26 -58.58 -10.18
N GLY A 491 -34.28 -59.47 -10.15
CA GLY A 491 -34.43 -60.78 -9.53
C GLY A 491 -34.97 -60.51 -8.14
N LYS A 492 -36.02 -61.23 -7.76
CA LYS A 492 -36.61 -61.16 -6.41
C LYS A 492 -35.55 -61.62 -5.39
N SER A 493 -34.55 -60.79 -5.14
CA SER A 493 -33.85 -60.80 -3.87
C SER A 493 -34.88 -60.35 -2.86
N SER A 494 -35.09 -61.17 -1.85
CA SER A 494 -36.09 -61.07 -0.81
C SER A 494 -36.06 -59.69 -0.13
N VAL A 495 -36.81 -58.74 -0.67
CA VAL A 495 -37.10 -57.48 0.01
C VAL A 495 -38.10 -57.80 1.13
N PRO A 496 -37.79 -57.48 2.40
CA PRO A 496 -38.71 -57.68 3.52
C PRO A 496 -40.00 -56.90 3.26
N PRO A 497 -41.17 -57.46 3.60
CA PRO A 497 -42.45 -56.79 3.38
C PRO A 497 -42.55 -55.57 4.31
N GLY A 498 -42.26 -54.37 3.78
CA GLY A 498 -42.40 -53.14 4.56
C GLY A 498 -41.88 -51.81 4.01
N SER A 499 -41.32 -51.71 2.79
CA SER A 499 -40.73 -50.44 2.33
C SER A 499 -41.54 -49.73 1.23
N GLY A 500 -42.21 -48.64 1.60
CA GLY A 500 -42.91 -47.71 0.70
C GLY A 500 -42.00 -46.88 -0.22
N TRP A 501 -40.79 -47.33 -0.50
CA TRP A 501 -39.77 -46.53 -1.19
C TRP A 501 -40.02 -46.44 -2.71
N LEU A 502 -40.72 -47.43 -3.30
CA LEU A 502 -41.02 -47.45 -4.74
C LEU A 502 -42.05 -46.40 -5.18
N ILE A 503 -42.85 -45.85 -4.26
CA ILE A 503 -43.77 -44.73 -4.56
C ILE A 503 -43.05 -43.37 -4.44
N ALA A 504 -41.95 -43.30 -3.67
CA ALA A 504 -41.21 -42.06 -3.49
C ALA A 504 -40.32 -41.71 -4.70
N MET A 505 -39.87 -42.69 -5.48
CA MET A 505 -38.96 -42.44 -6.61
C MET A 505 -39.54 -41.53 -7.72
N PRO A 506 -40.79 -41.72 -8.20
CA PRO A 506 -41.37 -40.81 -9.19
C PRO A 506 -41.64 -39.40 -8.61
N ILE A 507 -41.92 -39.28 -7.30
CA ILE A 507 -42.07 -37.98 -6.63
C ILE A 507 -40.72 -37.28 -6.49
N MET A 508 -39.66 -38.02 -6.15
CA MET A 508 -38.30 -37.51 -6.03
C MET A 508 -37.75 -37.06 -7.39
N LEU A 509 -38.01 -37.84 -8.46
CA LEU A 509 -37.68 -37.43 -9.83
C LEU A 509 -38.47 -36.19 -10.26
N ALA A 510 -39.77 -36.10 -9.93
CA ALA A 510 -40.55 -34.89 -10.20
C ALA A 510 -40.02 -33.64 -9.44
N PHE A 511 -39.47 -33.81 -8.23
CA PHE A 511 -38.81 -32.71 -7.51
C PHE A 511 -37.44 -32.35 -8.12
N ILE A 512 -36.66 -33.33 -8.58
CA ILE A 512 -35.36 -33.12 -9.22
C ILE A 512 -35.53 -32.38 -10.56
N PHE A 513 -36.51 -32.78 -11.38
CA PHE A 513 -36.76 -32.11 -12.67
C PHE A 513 -37.38 -30.72 -12.50
N ARG A 514 -38.20 -30.48 -11.47
CA ARG A 514 -38.78 -29.16 -11.20
C ARG A 514 -37.78 -28.15 -10.63
N TRP A 515 -36.59 -28.59 -10.22
CA TRP A 515 -35.49 -27.73 -9.79
C TRP A 515 -34.65 -27.19 -10.96
N LYS A 516 -34.67 -27.87 -12.11
CA LYS A 516 -33.84 -27.53 -13.27
C LYS A 516 -34.33 -26.30 -14.07
N ASP A 517 -35.57 -25.84 -13.84
CA ASP A 517 -36.17 -24.68 -14.52
C ASP A 517 -35.97 -23.33 -13.79
N ARG A 518 -35.05 -23.24 -12.82
CA ARG A 518 -34.74 -21.95 -12.14
C ARG A 518 -33.39 -21.38 -12.57
N LYS A 519 -33.50 -20.42 -13.50
CA LYS A 519 -32.66 -19.24 -13.74
C LYS A 519 -31.28 -19.45 -14.36
N ALA A 520 -30.99 -18.63 -15.37
CA ALA A 520 -29.65 -18.19 -15.70
C ALA A 520 -28.98 -17.67 -14.41
N VAL A 521 -27.99 -18.43 -13.94
CA VAL A 521 -27.13 -18.05 -12.83
C VAL A 521 -26.02 -17.20 -13.45
N SER A 522 -25.99 -15.91 -13.13
CA SER A 522 -24.74 -15.15 -13.20
C SER A 522 -23.84 -15.77 -12.13
N ILE A 523 -22.79 -16.46 -12.56
CA ILE A 523 -21.81 -17.03 -11.64
C ILE A 523 -20.96 -15.85 -11.16
N ASN A 524 -21.33 -15.27 -10.02
CA ASN A 524 -20.34 -14.64 -9.17
C ASN A 524 -19.72 -15.79 -8.39
N THR A 525 -18.50 -16.18 -8.77
CA THR A 525 -17.68 -17.12 -8.01
C THR A 525 -17.38 -16.56 -6.62
N LEU A 526 -17.46 -17.44 -5.62
CA LEU A 526 -17.13 -17.17 -4.21
C LEU A 526 -15.62 -17.04 -4.01
#